data_AF-A0A9E1J6H3-F1
#
_entry.id   AF-A0A9E1J6H3-F1
#
_cell.length_a   1.000
_cell.length_b   1.000
_cell.length_c   1.000
_cell.angle_alpha   90.00
_cell.angle_beta   90.00
_cell.angle_gamma   90.00
#
_symmetry.space_group_name_H-M   'P 1'
#
loop_
_entity.id
_entity.type
_entity.pdbx_description
1 polymer ?
#
loop_
_entity_poly.entity_id
_entity_poly.type
_entity_poly.pdbx_seq_one_letter_code
_entity_poly.pdbx_strand_id
1 'polypeptide(L)'
;STDPTPLAIMRAEAMKTESWVRQLDDASGIDGEWLNADDDLPDSTMGLLALSGEYYMPFLLANAAAAERGEDTFALSYDKGPYSQATFNYQVKCLMELRRRLAELEGAAAERTRTILQQTGCLDALTR
;
A
#
# COMPACT_ATOMS: atom_id res chain seq x y z
N SER A 1 -14.82 -0.63 -6.59
CA SER A 1 -13.86 -0.94 -7.68
C SER A 1 -14.61 -1.21 -8.98
N THR A 2 -14.27 -0.48 -10.04
CA THR A 2 -14.77 -0.70 -11.40
C THR A 2 -13.82 -1.56 -12.25
N ASP A 3 -12.69 -2.01 -11.68
CA ASP A 3 -11.77 -2.92 -12.35
C ASP A 3 -12.46 -4.29 -12.53
N PRO A 4 -12.55 -4.80 -13.77
CA PRO A 4 -13.24 -6.06 -14.05
C PRO A 4 -12.61 -7.27 -13.37
N THR A 5 -11.30 -7.25 -13.08
CA THR A 5 -10.56 -8.40 -12.54
C THR A 5 -10.90 -8.69 -11.08
N PRO A 6 -10.68 -7.78 -10.11
CA PRO A 6 -11.07 -8.02 -8.73
C PRO A 6 -12.60 -8.14 -8.58
N LEU A 7 -13.38 -7.48 -9.45
CA LEU A 7 -14.83 -7.64 -9.48
C LEU A 7 -15.25 -9.07 -9.82
N ALA A 8 -14.63 -9.68 -10.83
CA ALA A 8 -14.88 -11.08 -11.18
C ALA A 8 -14.51 -12.03 -10.03
N ILE A 9 -13.37 -11.83 -9.38
CA ILE A 9 -12.93 -12.62 -8.22
C ILE A 9 -13.92 -12.48 -7.06
N MET A 10 -14.31 -11.26 -6.69
CA MET A 10 -15.28 -11.04 -5.61
C MET A 10 -16.60 -11.75 -5.89
N ARG A 11 -17.10 -11.71 -7.13
CA ARG A 11 -18.35 -12.41 -7.50
C ARG A 11 -18.23 -13.92 -7.41
N ALA A 12 -17.06 -14.47 -7.74
CA ALA A 12 -16.82 -15.91 -7.71
C ALA A 12 -16.61 -16.43 -6.29
N GLU A 13 -15.85 -15.71 -5.45
CA GLU A 13 -15.30 -16.25 -4.21
C GLU A 13 -15.84 -15.58 -2.94
N ALA A 14 -16.27 -14.32 -3.02
CA ALA A 14 -16.61 -13.51 -1.85
C ALA A 14 -17.71 -12.48 -2.17
N MET A 15 -18.86 -12.95 -2.64
CA MET A 15 -19.92 -12.09 -3.23
C MET A 15 -20.41 -10.98 -2.29
N LYS A 16 -20.41 -11.22 -0.97
CA LYS A 16 -20.78 -10.21 0.04
C LYS A 16 -19.78 -9.05 0.11
N THR A 17 -18.52 -9.27 -0.26
CA THR A 17 -17.49 -8.23 -0.30
C THR A 17 -17.81 -7.19 -1.36
N GLU A 18 -18.36 -7.57 -2.54
CA GLU A 18 -18.78 -6.58 -3.55
C GLU A 18 -19.84 -5.63 -2.97
N SER A 19 -20.86 -6.18 -2.30
CA SER A 19 -21.94 -5.37 -1.72
C SER A 19 -21.43 -4.44 -0.62
N TRP A 20 -20.49 -4.90 0.22
CA TRP A 20 -19.88 -4.08 1.26
C TRP A 20 -19.02 -2.96 0.67
N VAL A 21 -18.13 -3.27 -0.30
CA VAL A 21 -17.27 -2.27 -0.95
C VAL A 21 -18.11 -1.18 -1.65
N ARG A 22 -19.23 -1.56 -2.28
CA ARG A 22 -20.13 -0.58 -2.92
C ARG A 22 -20.81 0.36 -1.94
N GLN A 23 -21.08 -0.09 -0.72
CA GLN A 23 -21.64 0.77 0.33
C GLN A 23 -20.60 1.73 0.90
N LEU A 24 -19.32 1.36 0.89
CA LEU A 24 -18.21 2.19 1.34
C LEU A 24 -17.70 3.17 0.26
N ASP A 25 -18.16 3.04 -0.99
CA ASP A 25 -17.70 3.84 -2.14
C ASP A 25 -17.95 5.35 -1.95
N ASP A 26 -18.89 5.71 -1.07
CA ASP A 26 -19.06 7.07 -0.55
C ASP A 26 -19.25 7.05 0.98
N ALA A 27 -18.14 7.10 1.71
CA ALA A 27 -18.13 7.25 3.16
C ALA A 27 -18.16 8.72 3.62
N SER A 28 -18.41 9.68 2.71
CA SER A 28 -18.46 11.09 3.08
C SER A 28 -19.60 11.35 4.07
N GLY A 29 -19.33 12.14 5.11
CA GLY A 29 -20.29 12.40 6.18
C GLY A 29 -20.46 11.28 7.21
N ILE A 30 -19.70 10.18 7.11
CA ILE A 30 -19.54 9.24 8.23
C ILE A 30 -18.54 9.84 9.21
N ASP A 31 -19.04 10.52 10.23
CA ASP A 31 -18.27 10.86 11.42
C ASP A 31 -18.25 9.65 12.36
N GLY A 32 -17.06 9.23 12.79
CA GLY A 32 -16.88 8.06 13.65
C GLY A 32 -15.78 8.26 14.67
N GLU A 33 -15.76 7.38 15.67
CA GLU A 33 -14.65 7.30 16.63
C GLU A 33 -13.45 6.68 15.90
N TRP A 34 -12.51 7.53 15.52
CA TRP A 34 -11.19 7.08 15.09
C TRP A 34 -10.49 6.38 16.25
N LEU A 35 -9.70 5.36 15.94
CA LEU A 35 -8.83 4.72 16.93
C LEU A 35 -7.97 5.78 17.62
N ASN A 36 -7.81 5.66 18.94
CA ASN A 36 -6.87 6.53 19.63
C ASN A 36 -5.46 6.24 19.11
N ALA A 37 -4.59 7.25 19.12
CA ALA A 37 -3.23 7.11 18.59
C ALA A 37 -2.42 5.99 19.26
N ASP A 38 -2.78 5.66 20.51
CA ASP A 38 -2.13 4.65 21.34
C ASP A 38 -2.78 3.26 21.20
N ASP A 39 -3.95 3.15 20.58
CA ASP A 39 -4.62 1.86 20.39
C ASP A 39 -3.88 1.01 19.35
N ASP A 40 -3.89 -0.31 19.54
CA ASP A 40 -3.34 -1.23 18.54
C ASP A 40 -4.14 -1.17 17.23
N LEU A 41 -3.42 -1.30 16.10
CA LEU A 41 -4.09 -1.40 14.82
C LEU A 41 -4.81 -2.75 14.71
N PRO A 42 -6.03 -2.80 14.17
CA PRO A 42 -6.72 -4.06 13.91
C PRO A 42 -5.89 -5.00 13.02
N ASP A 43 -6.03 -6.30 13.25
CA ASP A 43 -5.34 -7.35 12.47
C ASP A 43 -5.52 -7.19 10.96
N SER A 44 -6.69 -6.74 10.52
CA SER A 44 -6.97 -6.46 9.11
C SER A 44 -6.12 -5.33 8.54
N THR A 45 -5.90 -4.27 9.31
CA THR A 45 -5.03 -3.15 8.93
C THR A 45 -3.57 -3.59 8.88
N MET A 46 -3.12 -4.36 9.88
CA MET A 46 -1.78 -4.94 9.89
C MET A 46 -1.56 -5.89 8.70
N GLY A 47 -2.57 -6.71 8.37
CA GLY A 47 -2.54 -7.60 7.21
C GLY A 47 -2.46 -6.84 5.87
N LEU A 48 -3.18 -5.73 5.73
CA LEU A 48 -3.11 -4.89 4.53
C LEU A 48 -1.73 -4.22 4.38
N LEU A 49 -1.15 -3.77 5.49
CA LEU A 49 0.20 -3.22 5.49
C LEU A 49 1.23 -4.30 5.16
N ALA A 50 1.08 -5.52 5.67
CA ALA A 50 1.95 -6.64 5.34
C ALA A 50 1.89 -7.00 3.84
N LEU A 51 0.68 -7.04 3.26
CA LEU A 51 0.51 -7.20 1.81
C LEU A 51 1.19 -6.06 1.02
N SER A 52 1.11 -4.83 1.54
CA SER A 52 1.80 -3.69 0.93
C SER A 52 3.32 -3.84 1.00
N GLY A 53 3.87 -4.30 2.13
CA GLY A 53 5.29 -4.58 2.30
C GLY A 53 5.78 -5.69 1.36
N GLU A 54 5.00 -6.75 1.21
CA GLU A 54 5.34 -7.90 0.37
C GLU A 54 5.27 -7.58 -1.13
N TYR A 55 4.21 -6.90 -1.59
CA TYR A 55 3.97 -6.72 -3.03
C TYR A 55 4.24 -5.30 -3.51
N TYR A 56 3.72 -4.30 -2.78
CA TYR A 56 3.69 -2.92 -3.26
C TYR A 56 5.00 -2.18 -3.05
N MET A 57 5.71 -2.44 -1.95
CA MET A 57 7.01 -1.80 -1.68
C MET A 57 8.08 -2.22 -2.70
N PRO A 58 8.28 -3.52 -3.02
CA PRO A 58 9.19 -3.92 -4.10
C PRO A 58 8.78 -3.33 -5.46
N PHE A 59 7.48 -3.24 -5.71
CA PHE A 59 6.92 -2.61 -6.90
C PHE A 59 7.34 -1.14 -7.04
N LEU A 60 7.14 -0.34 -5.99
CA LEU A 60 7.52 1.07 -6.00
C LEU A 60 9.04 1.26 -6.18
N LEU A 61 9.84 0.41 -5.55
CA LEU A 61 11.30 0.45 -5.65
C LEU A 61 11.80 0.11 -7.06
N ALA A 62 11.27 -0.94 -7.69
CA ALA A 62 11.67 -1.30 -9.06
C ALA A 62 11.25 -0.24 -10.08
N ASN A 63 10.04 0.31 -9.95
CA ASN A 63 9.59 1.42 -10.79
C ASN A 63 10.47 2.67 -10.63
N ALA A 64 10.82 3.04 -9.39
CA ALA A 64 11.70 4.18 -9.14
C ALA A 64 13.11 3.97 -9.73
N ALA A 65 13.65 2.76 -9.59
CA ALA A 65 14.97 2.43 -10.13
C ALA A 65 14.99 2.44 -11.67
N ALA A 66 13.92 1.95 -12.32
CA ALA A 66 13.77 2.03 -13.78
C ALA A 66 13.63 3.48 -14.25
N ALA A 67 12.85 4.30 -13.54
CA ALA A 67 12.71 5.73 -13.84
C ALA A 67 14.06 6.48 -13.72
N GLU A 68 14.86 6.18 -12.70
CA GLU A 68 16.19 6.76 -12.53
C GLU A 68 17.14 6.38 -13.68
N ARG A 69 17.05 5.14 -14.18
CA ARG A 69 17.85 4.67 -15.32
C ARG A 69 17.31 5.09 -16.69
N GLY A 70 16.14 5.73 -16.74
CA GLY A 70 15.47 6.08 -18.00
C GLY A 70 14.96 4.88 -18.79
N GLU A 71 14.63 3.78 -18.12
CA GLU A 71 14.07 2.57 -18.73
C GLU A 71 12.57 2.72 -18.98
N ASP A 72 12.09 2.27 -20.14
CA ASP A 72 10.67 2.35 -20.50
C ASP A 72 9.78 1.38 -19.72
N THR A 73 10.36 0.29 -19.20
CA THR A 73 9.64 -0.79 -18.51
C THR A 73 10.46 -1.33 -17.34
N PHE A 74 9.77 -1.89 -16.35
CA PHE A 74 10.38 -2.64 -15.27
C PHE A 74 9.68 -4.00 -15.10
N ALA A 75 10.36 -4.93 -14.43
CA ALA A 75 9.85 -6.25 -14.14
C ALA A 75 10.25 -6.72 -12.74
N LEU A 76 9.41 -7.58 -12.17
CA LEU A 76 9.53 -8.18 -10.85
C LEU A 76 9.12 -9.64 -10.94
N SER A 77 9.55 -10.46 -9.99
CA SER A 77 9.06 -11.83 -9.84
C SER A 77 8.49 -11.97 -8.44
N TYR A 78 7.22 -12.36 -8.37
CA TYR A 78 6.54 -12.75 -7.14
C TYR A 78 6.34 -14.26 -7.14
N ASP A 79 5.96 -14.84 -6.01
CA ASP A 79 5.64 -16.26 -5.90
C ASP A 79 4.52 -16.69 -6.87
N LYS A 80 3.62 -15.76 -7.21
CA LYS A 80 2.52 -15.96 -8.15
C LYS A 80 2.93 -15.80 -9.62
N GLY A 81 4.19 -15.45 -9.90
CA GLY A 81 4.74 -15.32 -11.25
C GLY A 81 5.38 -13.96 -11.53
N PRO A 82 5.88 -13.78 -12.77
CA PRO A 82 6.48 -12.53 -13.19
C PRO A 82 5.43 -11.42 -13.35
N TYR A 83 5.83 -10.20 -13.04
CA TYR A 83 5.07 -8.98 -13.26
C TYR A 83 5.92 -7.99 -14.07
N SER A 84 5.32 -7.28 -15.02
CA SER A 84 5.99 -6.20 -15.75
C SER A 84 5.01 -5.09 -16.09
N GLN A 85 5.52 -3.86 -16.12
CA GLN A 85 4.76 -2.68 -16.48
C GLN A 85 5.67 -1.62 -17.09
N ALA A 86 5.09 -0.69 -17.85
CA ALA A 86 5.75 0.55 -18.22
C ALA A 86 6.13 1.36 -16.96
N THR A 87 7.30 1.99 -17.01
CA THR A 87 7.77 2.89 -15.95
C THR A 87 6.79 4.05 -15.78
N PHE A 88 6.42 4.34 -14.53
CA PHE A 88 5.36 5.29 -14.21
C PHE A 88 5.80 6.35 -13.20
N ASN A 89 6.08 7.55 -13.71
CA ASN A 89 6.59 8.69 -12.94
C ASN A 89 5.67 9.13 -11.79
N TYR A 90 4.36 8.94 -11.88
CA TYR A 90 3.45 9.31 -10.80
C TYR A 90 3.71 8.47 -9.54
N GLN A 91 3.93 7.17 -9.69
CA GLN A 91 4.22 6.28 -8.57
C GLN A 91 5.58 6.56 -7.92
N VAL A 92 6.55 7.08 -8.69
CA VAL A 92 7.82 7.59 -8.13
C VAL A 92 7.55 8.75 -7.18
N LYS A 93 6.68 9.69 -7.57
CA LYS A 93 6.27 10.81 -6.69
C LYS A 93 5.57 10.31 -5.42
N CYS A 94 4.71 9.29 -5.53
CA CYS A 94 4.08 8.68 -4.37
C CYS A 94 5.11 8.11 -3.39
N LEU A 95 6.11 7.37 -3.88
CA LEU A 95 7.19 6.85 -3.03
C LEU A 95 7.95 7.97 -2.32
N MET A 96 8.35 9.03 -3.05
CA MET A 96 9.05 10.17 -2.47
C MET A 96 8.22 10.89 -1.39
N GLU A 97 6.92 11.03 -1.62
CA GLU A 97 6.02 11.65 -0.65
C GLU A 97 5.85 10.80 0.62
N LEU A 98 5.76 9.47 0.50
CA LEU A 98 5.73 8.57 1.65
C LEU A 98 7.01 8.67 2.48
N ARG A 99 8.18 8.70 1.82
CA ARG A 99 9.47 8.89 2.49
C ARG A 99 9.55 10.23 3.22
N ARG A 100 9.15 11.31 2.55
CA ARG A 100 9.12 12.67 3.14
C ARG A 100 8.24 12.70 4.38
N ARG A 101 7.01 12.18 4.30
CA ARG A 101 6.07 12.16 5.43
C ARG A 101 6.60 11.35 6.60
N LEU A 102 7.21 10.20 6.35
CA LEU A 102 7.81 9.40 7.42
C LEU A 102 8.98 10.14 8.09
N ALA A 103 9.79 10.87 7.31
CA ALA A 103 10.91 11.65 7.84
C ALA A 103 10.47 12.87 8.66
N GLU A 104 9.27 13.40 8.41
CA GLU A 104 8.68 14.54 9.15
C GLU A 104 8.02 14.14 10.47
N LEU A 105 7.83 12.84 10.73
CA LEU A 105 7.31 12.38 12.01
C LEU A 105 8.38 12.52 13.10
N GLU A 106 7.97 13.01 14.26
CA GLU A 106 8.81 13.15 15.44
C GLU A 106 8.18 12.51 16.69
N GLY A 107 9.01 12.26 17.71
CA GLY A 107 8.56 11.77 19.01
C GLY A 107 7.91 10.38 18.98
N ALA A 108 6.99 10.14 19.92
CA ALA A 108 6.36 8.82 20.11
C ALA A 108 5.62 8.31 18.87
N ALA A 109 5.00 9.21 18.09
CA ALA A 109 4.30 8.85 16.86
C ALA A 109 5.26 8.31 15.79
N ALA A 110 6.46 8.88 15.68
CA ALA A 110 7.48 8.40 14.75
C ALA A 110 7.94 6.98 15.11
N GLU A 111 8.27 6.73 16.38
CA GLU A 111 8.72 5.42 16.86
C GLU A 111 7.65 4.34 16.68
N ARG A 112 6.39 4.66 17.03
CA ARG A 112 5.26 3.75 16.83
C ARG A 112 5.05 3.44 15.34
N THR A 113 5.09 4.46 14.48
CA THR A 113 4.92 4.28 13.03
C THR A 113 6.05 3.42 12.45
N ARG A 114 7.30 3.69 12.81
CA ARG A 114 8.45 2.90 12.37
C ARG A 114 8.36 1.45 12.82
N THR A 115 7.91 1.21 14.05
CA THR A 115 7.71 -0.15 14.58
C THR A 115 6.69 -0.92 13.75
N ILE A 116 5.54 -0.31 13.46
CA ILE A 116 4.50 -0.93 12.62
C ILE A 116 5.04 -1.22 11.22
N LEU A 117 5.66 -0.23 10.58
CA LEU A 117 6.22 -0.40 9.24
C LEU A 117 7.32 -1.47 9.20
N GLN A 118 8.09 -1.63 10.26
CA GLN A 118 9.10 -2.67 10.37
C GLN A 118 8.46 -4.06 10.45
N GLN A 119 7.43 -4.21 11.29
CA GLN A 119 6.68 -5.47 11.45
C GLN A 119 5.98 -5.89 10.16
N THR A 120 5.57 -4.95 9.32
CA THR A 120 4.86 -5.22 8.08
C THR A 120 5.78 -5.24 6.85
N GLY A 121 7.10 -5.15 7.03
CA GLY A 121 8.06 -5.18 5.91
C GLY A 121 8.07 -3.93 5.03
N CYS A 122 7.47 -2.83 5.47
CA CYS A 122 7.39 -1.58 4.71
C CYS A 122 8.56 -0.63 4.97
N LEU A 123 9.19 -0.71 6.15
CA LEU A 123 10.11 0.34 6.62
C LEU A 123 11.29 0.58 5.68
N ASP A 124 11.98 -0.47 5.27
CA ASP A 124 13.19 -0.37 4.44
C ASP A 124 12.97 0.40 3.14
N ALA A 125 11.82 0.20 2.49
CA ALA A 125 11.51 0.91 1.25
C ALA A 125 11.29 2.41 1.47
N LEU A 126 10.91 2.80 2.69
CA LEU A 126 10.55 4.17 3.07
C LEU A 126 11.68 4.92 3.78
N THR A 127 12.79 4.26 4.11
CA THR A 127 13.96 4.90 4.75
C THR A 127 15.21 4.91 3.88
N ARG A 128 15.14 4.33 2.68
CA ARG A 128 16.22 4.37 1.68
C ARG A 128 16.34 5.72 0.98
#